data_AF-A0A844HR30-F1
#
_entry.id   AF-A0A844HR30-F1
#
_cell.length_a   1.000
_cell.length_b   1.000
_cell.length_c   1.000
_cell.angle_alpha   90.00
_cell.angle_beta   90.00
_cell.angle_gamma   90.00
#
_symmetry.space_group_name_H-M   'P 1'
#
loop_
_entity.id
_entity.type
_entity.pdbx_description
1 polymer ?
#
loop_
_entity_poly.entity_id
_entity_poly.type
_entity_poly.pdbx_seq_one_letter_code
_entity_poly.pdbx_strand_id
1 'polypeptide(L)'
;MPLNQARALIAKQEGYASWGLLIRDYEAQKPKRPARIMSGYLIKSLPFDAAYRREAIALANSTFESVIRSMESDNPEETRALWDAAEYVDHHHLSVDMLPIDSEYALSLIEAFLVHYVIELAGRTHSKAKERE
;
A
#
# COMPACT_ATOMS: atom_id res chain seq x y z
N MET A 1 24.06 27.48 -8.78
CA MET A 1 22.89 27.52 -9.68
C MET A 1 21.65 27.10 -8.90
N PRO A 2 20.51 27.81 -9.01
CA PRO A 2 19.25 27.46 -8.33
C PRO A 2 18.67 26.10 -8.76
N LEU A 3 18.02 25.40 -7.84
CA LEU A 3 17.45 24.05 -8.05
C LEU A 3 16.47 23.98 -9.24
N ASN A 4 15.61 24.99 -9.39
CA ASN A 4 14.64 25.03 -10.48
C ASN A 4 15.32 25.15 -11.85
N GLN A 5 16.45 25.88 -11.92
CA GLN A 5 17.26 25.96 -13.13
C GLN A 5 17.96 24.62 -13.42
N ALA A 6 18.39 23.89 -12.38
CA ALA A 6 19.02 22.57 -12.54
C ALA A 6 18.06 21.55 -13.15
N ARG A 7 16.84 21.49 -12.60
CA ARG A 7 15.78 20.62 -13.11
C ARG A 7 15.39 20.92 -14.56
N ALA A 8 15.31 22.20 -14.92
CA ALA A 8 14.99 22.62 -16.29
C ALA A 8 16.09 22.24 -17.30
N LEU A 9 17.37 22.39 -16.91
CA LEU A 9 18.49 21.99 -17.75
C LEU A 9 18.54 20.49 -17.99
N ILE A 10 18.36 19.69 -16.94
CA ILE A 10 18.35 18.22 -17.07
C ILE A 10 17.17 17.77 -17.94
N ALA A 11 15.96 18.30 -17.70
CA ALA A 11 14.81 17.99 -18.55
C ALA A 11 15.07 18.29 -20.02
N LYS A 12 15.64 19.46 -20.32
CA LYS A 12 15.97 19.87 -21.69
C LYS A 12 17.06 18.98 -22.32
N GLN A 13 18.08 18.57 -21.56
CA GLN A 13 19.12 17.65 -22.03
C GLN A 13 18.55 16.28 -22.43
N GLU A 14 17.57 15.81 -21.67
CA GLU A 14 16.84 14.56 -21.94
C GLU A 14 15.72 14.74 -23.00
N GLY A 15 15.54 15.93 -23.57
CA GLY A 15 14.56 16.22 -24.63
C GLY A 15 13.15 16.56 -24.15
N TYR A 16 12.95 16.82 -22.86
CA TYR A 16 11.65 17.12 -22.25
C TYR A 16 11.43 18.62 -22.03
N ALA A 17 10.18 19.07 -22.18
CA ALA A 17 9.80 20.46 -21.97
C ALA A 17 9.81 20.88 -20.49
N SER A 18 9.73 19.93 -19.56
CA SER A 18 9.81 20.20 -18.13
C SER A 18 10.25 18.96 -17.35
N TRP A 19 10.75 19.19 -16.12
CA TRP A 19 11.11 18.12 -15.19
C TRP A 19 9.94 17.20 -14.87
N GLY A 20 8.72 17.72 -14.77
CA GLY A 20 7.54 16.91 -14.50
C GLY A 20 7.24 15.87 -15.59
N LEU A 21 7.45 16.24 -16.86
CA LEU A 21 7.27 15.30 -17.98
C LEU A 21 8.36 14.23 -18.00
N LEU A 22 9.62 14.62 -17.75
CA LEU A 22 10.73 13.67 -17.62
C LEU A 22 10.47 12.64 -16.52
N ILE A 23 10.04 13.08 -15.33
CA ILE A 23 9.75 12.19 -14.20
C ILE A 23 8.58 11.25 -14.51
N ARG A 24 7.51 11.75 -15.13
CA ARG A 24 6.37 10.92 -15.53
C ARG A 24 6.78 9.80 -16.48
N ASP A 25 7.58 10.10 -17.50
CA ASP A 25 8.01 9.10 -18.47
C ASP A 25 9.04 8.15 -17.87
N TYR A 26 9.90 8.64 -16.98
CA TYR A 26 10.81 7.80 -16.19
C TYR A 26 10.03 6.84 -15.27
N GLU A 27 8.96 7.29 -14.62
CA GLU A 27 8.09 6.45 -13.80
C GLU A 27 7.28 5.45 -14.64
N ALA A 28 6.87 5.81 -15.85
CA ALA A 28 6.22 4.90 -16.79
C ALA A 28 7.19 3.83 -17.33
N GLN A 29 8.48 4.16 -17.45
CA GLN A 29 9.55 3.26 -17.90
C GLN A 29 10.11 2.38 -16.80
N LYS A 30 9.98 2.78 -15.53
CA LYS A 30 10.24 1.85 -14.42
C LYS A 30 9.33 0.65 -14.67
N PRO A 31 9.87 -0.59 -14.65
CA PRO A 31 9.00 -1.74 -14.65
C PRO A 31 8.08 -1.56 -13.45
N LYS A 32 6.79 -1.28 -13.68
CA LYS A 32 5.76 -1.60 -12.70
C LYS A 32 6.09 -3.01 -12.29
N ARG A 33 6.31 -3.25 -10.99
CA ARG A 33 6.56 -4.61 -10.49
C ARG A 33 5.59 -5.49 -11.27
N PRO A 34 6.08 -6.44 -12.08
CA PRO A 34 5.19 -7.21 -12.92
C PRO A 34 4.14 -7.73 -11.96
N ALA A 35 2.87 -7.31 -12.17
CA ALA A 35 1.76 -7.92 -11.48
C ALA A 35 1.99 -9.40 -11.71
N ARG A 36 2.28 -10.13 -10.63
CA ARG A 36 2.68 -11.51 -10.74
C ARG A 36 1.43 -12.19 -11.26
N ILE A 37 1.35 -12.44 -12.58
CA ILE A 37 0.21 -13.12 -13.17
C ILE A 37 0.33 -14.57 -12.75
N MET A 38 -0.01 -14.86 -11.49
CA MET A 38 -0.64 -16.12 -11.18
C MET A 38 -1.98 -16.04 -11.90
N SER A 39 -2.32 -17.03 -12.73
CA SER A 39 -3.67 -17.11 -13.26
C SER A 39 -4.63 -17.06 -12.06
N GLY A 40 -5.44 -16.00 -11.96
CA GLY A 40 -6.36 -15.81 -10.84
C GLY A 40 -7.19 -17.06 -10.59
N TYR A 41 -7.38 -17.42 -9.33
CA TYR A 41 -8.24 -18.52 -8.91
C TYR A 41 -9.32 -18.02 -7.97
N LEU A 42 -10.41 -18.77 -7.87
CA LEU A 42 -11.50 -18.44 -6.96
C LEU A 42 -11.13 -18.90 -5.54
N ILE A 43 -11.06 -17.95 -4.62
CA ILE A 43 -11.08 -18.19 -3.18
C ILE A 43 -12.52 -18.53 -2.82
N LYS A 44 -12.73 -19.72 -2.26
CA LYS A 44 -14.06 -20.26 -1.96
C LYS A 44 -14.38 -20.34 -0.47
N SER A 45 -13.37 -20.25 0.39
CA SER A 45 -13.52 -20.42 1.83
C SER A 45 -12.45 -19.67 2.60
N LEU A 46 -12.78 -19.31 3.84
CA LEU A 46 -11.83 -18.89 4.86
C LEU A 46 -11.64 -20.03 5.88
N PRO A 47 -10.46 -20.16 6.53
CA PRO A 47 -9.26 -19.35 6.34
C PRO A 47 -8.62 -19.60 4.97
N PHE A 48 -7.81 -18.63 4.52
CA PHE A 48 -7.12 -18.72 3.24
C PHE A 48 -6.14 -19.90 3.18
N ASP A 49 -5.90 -20.40 1.98
CA ASP A 49 -4.78 -21.30 1.77
C ASP A 49 -3.44 -20.60 2.05
N ALA A 50 -2.42 -21.41 2.34
CA ALA A 50 -1.12 -20.91 2.75
C ALA A 50 -0.39 -20.10 1.65
N ALA A 51 -0.72 -20.32 0.37
CA ALA A 51 -0.10 -19.59 -0.72
C ALA A 51 -0.71 -18.19 -0.82
N TYR A 52 -2.04 -18.08 -0.87
CA TYR A 52 -2.74 -16.79 -0.85
C TYR A 52 -2.34 -15.95 0.36
N ARG A 53 -2.44 -16.53 1.57
CA ARG A 53 -2.19 -15.81 2.82
C ARG A 53 -0.80 -15.20 2.86
N ARG A 54 0.21 -15.93 2.38
CA ARG A 54 1.60 -15.43 2.33
C ARG A 54 1.74 -14.23 1.40
N GLU A 55 1.09 -14.28 0.24
CA GLU A 55 1.10 -13.18 -0.73
C GLU A 55 0.35 -11.96 -0.21
N ALA A 56 -0.84 -12.16 0.35
CA ALA A 56 -1.63 -11.12 0.98
C ALA A 56 -0.87 -10.42 2.11
N ILE A 57 -0.16 -11.17 2.97
CA ILE A 57 0.67 -10.59 4.05
C ILE A 57 1.82 -9.75 3.48
N ALA A 58 2.50 -10.21 2.43
CA ALA A 58 3.58 -9.47 1.81
C ALA A 58 3.06 -8.17 1.17
N LEU A 59 1.90 -8.24 0.50
CA LEU A 59 1.23 -7.09 -0.09
C LEU A 59 0.78 -6.10 0.98
N ALA A 60 0.09 -6.56 2.02
CA ALA A 60 -0.39 -5.73 3.12
C ALA A 60 0.75 -4.94 3.79
N ASN A 61 1.89 -5.58 4.08
CA ASN A 61 3.06 -4.89 4.62
C ASN A 61 3.61 -3.81 3.66
N SER A 62 3.74 -4.13 2.37
CA SER A 62 4.23 -3.17 1.37
C SER A 62 3.28 -1.98 1.22
N THR A 63 1.96 -2.23 1.23
CA THR A 63 0.93 -1.20 1.13
C THR A 63 0.89 -0.35 2.40
N PHE A 64 0.97 -0.97 3.58
CA PHE A 64 1.06 -0.27 4.86
C PHE A 64 2.21 0.75 4.88
N GLU A 65 3.41 0.33 4.49
CA GLU A 65 4.58 1.23 4.43
C GLU A 65 4.42 2.35 3.39
N SER A 66 3.63 2.13 2.34
CA SER A 66 3.31 3.18 1.36
C SER A 66 2.33 4.19 1.97
N VAL A 67 1.27 3.69 2.62
CA VAL A 67 0.25 4.49 3.30
C VAL A 67 0.87 5.35 4.41
N ILE A 68 1.63 4.76 5.34
CA ILE A 68 2.28 5.48 6.45
C ILE A 68 3.20 6.59 5.95
N ARG A 69 3.93 6.37 4.83
CA ARG A 69 4.80 7.38 4.23
C ARG A 69 4.03 8.52 3.58
N SER A 70 2.84 8.22 3.06
CA SER A 70 1.96 9.20 2.41
C SER A 70 1.12 10.00 3.41
N MET A 71 0.82 9.41 4.57
CA MET A 71 0.12 10.10 5.64
C MET A 71 1.10 11.08 6.31
N GLU A 72 0.72 12.36 6.40
CA GLU A 72 1.32 13.31 7.35
C GLU A 72 0.85 12.96 8.77
N SER A 73 1.18 11.75 9.22
CA SER A 73 0.84 11.30 10.58
C SER A 73 1.81 11.92 11.57
N ASP A 74 1.28 12.50 12.65
CA ASP A 74 2.09 13.03 13.74
C ASP A 74 2.86 11.94 14.49
N ASN A 75 2.39 10.68 14.44
CA ASN A 75 2.97 9.55 15.20
C ASN A 75 3.03 8.25 14.36
N PRO A 76 3.86 8.20 13.31
CA PRO A 76 3.96 7.02 12.45
C PRO A 76 4.50 5.80 13.20
N GLU A 77 5.42 5.99 14.16
CA GLU A 77 6.02 4.88 14.91
C GLU A 77 5.02 4.15 15.81
N GLU A 78 4.10 4.87 16.45
CA GLU A 78 3.06 4.25 17.27
C GLU A 78 2.10 3.42 16.40
N THR A 79 1.79 3.91 15.20
CA THR A 79 0.97 3.17 14.24
C THR A 79 1.69 1.91 13.75
N ARG A 80 3.01 1.98 13.50
CA ARG A 80 3.84 0.80 13.19
C ARG A 80 3.85 -0.23 14.32
N ALA A 81 3.90 0.23 15.58
CA ALA A 81 3.91 -0.67 16.73
C ALA A 81 2.60 -1.46 16.90
N LEU A 82 1.49 -0.97 16.36
CA LEU A 82 0.20 -1.65 16.38
C LEU A 82 -0.07 -2.47 15.10
N TRP A 83 0.76 -2.35 14.07
CA TRP A 83 0.54 -3.01 12.80
C TRP A 83 0.83 -4.51 12.89
N ASP A 84 -0.16 -5.31 12.52
CA ASP A 84 -0.02 -6.76 12.32
C ASP A 84 -0.69 -7.14 11.00
N ALA A 85 0.14 -7.47 10.00
CA ALA A 85 -0.33 -7.85 8.67
C ALA A 85 -1.06 -9.19 8.67
N ALA A 86 -0.70 -10.13 9.55
CA ALA A 86 -1.38 -11.40 9.65
C ALA A 86 -2.79 -11.21 10.20
N GLU A 87 -2.93 -10.41 11.25
CA GLU A 87 -4.23 -10.06 11.83
C GLU A 87 -5.13 -9.34 10.82
N TYR A 88 -4.56 -8.37 10.09
CA TYR A 88 -5.30 -7.69 9.01
C TYR A 88 -5.78 -8.67 7.94
N VAL A 89 -4.89 -9.52 7.43
CA VAL A 89 -5.25 -10.48 6.38
C VAL A 89 -6.29 -11.47 6.89
N ASP A 90 -6.13 -12.02 8.07
CA ASP A 90 -6.99 -13.11 8.56
C ASP A 90 -8.39 -12.62 9.00
N HIS A 91 -8.50 -11.36 9.45
CA HIS A 91 -9.73 -10.89 10.11
C HIS A 91 -10.36 -9.61 9.53
N HIS A 92 -9.62 -8.82 8.74
CA HIS A 92 -10.08 -7.51 8.24
C HIS A 92 -10.13 -7.40 6.72
N HIS A 93 -9.40 -8.26 6.01
CA HIS A 93 -9.25 -8.19 4.57
C HIS A 93 -10.50 -8.66 3.79
N LEU A 94 -11.06 -9.82 4.16
CA LEU A 94 -12.26 -10.37 3.53
C LEU A 94 -13.19 -10.99 4.57
N SER A 95 -14.48 -10.99 4.25
CA SER A 95 -15.53 -11.68 5.01
C SER A 95 -16.16 -12.79 4.17
N VAL A 96 -16.84 -13.73 4.84
CA VAL A 96 -17.42 -14.93 4.19
C VAL A 96 -18.46 -14.57 3.13
N ASP A 97 -19.17 -13.45 3.29
CA ASP A 97 -20.17 -12.95 2.34
C ASP A 97 -19.58 -12.43 1.02
N MET A 98 -18.27 -12.18 0.97
CA MET A 98 -17.58 -11.80 -0.27
C MET A 98 -17.21 -13.01 -1.15
N LEU A 99 -17.42 -14.25 -0.68
CA LEU A 99 -17.00 -15.47 -1.36
C LEU A 99 -18.09 -16.03 -2.29
N PRO A 100 -17.72 -16.68 -3.42
CA PRO A 100 -16.37 -16.82 -3.94
C PRO A 100 -15.84 -15.54 -4.61
N ILE A 101 -14.55 -15.27 -4.45
CA ILE A 101 -13.90 -14.08 -5.02
C ILE A 101 -12.65 -14.48 -5.82
N ASP A 102 -12.39 -13.75 -6.90
CA ASP A 102 -11.14 -13.89 -7.64
C ASP A 102 -9.94 -13.45 -6.80
N SER A 103 -8.84 -14.22 -6.82
CA SER A 103 -7.67 -13.98 -5.98
C SER A 103 -6.99 -12.65 -6.27
N GLU A 104 -6.92 -12.24 -7.55
CA GLU A 104 -6.32 -10.96 -7.94
C GLU A 104 -7.22 -9.80 -7.52
N TYR A 105 -8.53 -9.95 -7.72
CA TYR A 105 -9.49 -8.96 -7.23
C TYR A 105 -9.39 -8.83 -5.71
N ALA A 106 -9.31 -9.93 -4.98
CA ALA A 106 -9.10 -9.92 -3.55
C ALA A 106 -7.80 -9.19 -3.17
N LEU A 107 -6.66 -9.46 -3.81
CA LEU A 107 -5.42 -8.72 -3.53
C LEU A 107 -5.56 -7.20 -3.80
N SER A 108 -6.30 -6.82 -4.85
CA SER A 108 -6.55 -5.41 -5.17
C SER A 108 -7.34 -4.68 -4.06
N LEU A 109 -8.16 -5.40 -3.30
CA LEU A 109 -8.88 -4.83 -2.15
C LEU A 109 -7.93 -4.46 -1.01
N ILE A 110 -6.80 -5.16 -0.84
CA ILE A 110 -5.77 -4.76 0.13
C ILE A 110 -5.23 -3.37 -0.24
N GLU A 111 -4.85 -3.18 -1.49
CA GLU A 111 -4.30 -1.89 -1.94
C GLU A 111 -5.32 -0.76 -1.85
N ALA A 112 -6.60 -1.05 -2.13
CA ALA A 112 -7.67 -0.06 -2.12
C ALA A 112 -8.14 0.33 -0.71
N PHE A 113 -8.25 -0.62 0.21
CA PHE A 113 -8.94 -0.42 1.49
C PHE A 113 -8.03 -0.37 2.72
N LEU A 114 -6.76 -0.80 2.62
CA LEU A 114 -5.86 -0.84 3.78
C LEU A 114 -5.65 0.55 4.41
N VAL A 115 -5.75 1.63 3.64
CA VAL A 115 -5.67 3.01 4.17
C VAL A 115 -6.70 3.28 5.27
N HIS A 116 -7.92 2.74 5.16
CA HIS A 116 -8.96 2.94 6.16
C HIS A 116 -8.59 2.25 7.48
N TYR A 117 -8.08 1.02 7.39
CA TYR A 117 -7.61 0.29 8.56
C TYR A 117 -6.43 0.99 9.25
N VAL A 118 -5.49 1.54 8.48
CA VAL A 118 -4.37 2.31 9.04
C VAL A 118 -4.84 3.60 9.73
N ILE A 119 -5.85 4.29 9.18
CA ILE A 119 -6.45 5.46 9.83
C ILE A 119 -7.09 5.07 11.16
N GLU A 120 -7.84 3.97 11.22
CA GLU A 120 -8.41 3.46 12.47
C GLU A 120 -7.31 3.10 13.49
N LEU A 121 -6.22 2.48 13.03
CA LEU A 121 -5.07 2.11 13.85
C LEU A 121 -4.41 3.35 14.47
N ALA A 122 -4.19 4.39 13.66
CA ALA A 122 -3.67 5.67 14.12
C ALA A 122 -4.63 6.40 15.06
N GLY A 123 -5.95 6.28 14.88
CA GLY A 123 -6.93 6.80 15.83
C GLY A 123 -6.85 6.14 17.21
N ARG A 124 -6.55 4.84 17.27
CA ARG A 124 -6.38 4.11 18.53
C ARG A 124 -5.17 4.62 19.34
N THR A 125 -4.10 5.08 18.70
CA THR A 125 -2.94 5.61 19.44
C THR A 125 -3.32 6.90 20.20
N HIS A 126 -4.13 7.79 19.60
CA HIS A 126 -4.60 9.01 20.25
C HIS A 126 -5.50 8.73 21.47
N SER A 127 -6.30 7.65 21.44
CA SER A 127 -7.13 7.25 22.59
C SER A 127 -6.31 6.71 23.77
N LYS A 128 -5.26 5.92 23.50
CA LYS A 128 -4.37 5.39 24.55
C LYS A 128 -3.48 6.46 25.18
N ALA A 129 -3.15 7.54 24.45
CA ALA A 129 -2.43 8.68 25.00
C ALA A 129 -3.28 9.47 26.01
N LYS A 130 -4.59 9.61 25.77
CA LYS A 130 -5.53 10.30 26.68
C LYS A 130 -5.90 9.53 27.94
N GLU A 131 -5.76 8.21 27.96
CA GLU A 131 -6.02 7.39 29.16
C GLU A 131 -4.81 7.33 30.12
N ARG A 132 -3.65 7.86 29.73
CA ARG A 132 -2.42 7.85 30.53
C ARG A 132 -2.07 9.19 31.18
N GLU A 133 -2.96 10.18 31.09
CA GLU A 133 -2.86 11.50 31.72
C GLU A 133 -3.89 11.61 32.86
#